data_AF-A0A0D3VAD1-F1
#
_entry.id   AF-A0A0D3VAD1-F1
#
_cell.length_a   1.000
_cell.length_b   1.000
_cell.length_c   1.000
_cell.angle_alpha   90.00
_cell.angle_beta   90.00
_cell.angle_gamma   90.00
#
_symmetry.space_group_name_H-M   'P 1'
#
loop_
_entity.id
_entity.type
_entity.pdbx_description
1 polymer ?
#
loop_
_entity_poly.entity_id
_entity_poly.type
_entity_poly.pdbx_seq_one_letter_code
_entity_poly.pdbx_strand_id
1 'polypeptide(L)'
;MVKKNMNDNKELRKEISQSIVDAKNQGNGAGLALAEIIVISTALGIYYSSWWLFGGALFGLIILMCFKVTKIILLVVFIIAWVFIAWIIGQWFESSGASVVLSIIALLVSGGLHVQAFEEWKAK
;
A
#
# COMPACT_ATOMS: atom_id res chain seq x y z
N MET A 1 33.08 12.11 -31.92
CA MET A 1 33.41 12.42 -30.51
C MET A 1 32.30 13.20 -29.81
N VAL A 2 31.83 14.33 -30.35
CA VAL A 2 30.77 15.18 -29.74
C VAL A 2 29.42 14.46 -29.54
N LYS A 3 28.94 13.68 -30.52
CA LYS A 3 27.67 12.93 -30.41
C LYS A 3 27.67 11.86 -29.30
N LYS A 4 28.84 11.26 -29.01
CA LYS A 4 28.99 10.26 -27.95
C LYS A 4 28.83 10.89 -26.57
N ASN A 5 29.57 11.97 -26.31
CA ASN A 5 29.47 12.75 -25.07
C ASN A 5 28.07 13.32 -24.79
N MET A 6 27.30 13.63 -25.84
CA MET A 6 25.90 14.07 -25.69
C MET A 6 24.95 12.93 -25.31
N ASN A 7 25.15 11.73 -25.86
CA ASN A 7 24.36 10.55 -25.46
C ASN A 7 24.69 10.15 -24.02
N ASP A 8 25.97 10.12 -23.65
CA ASP A 8 26.41 9.75 -22.30
C ASP A 8 25.83 10.71 -21.25
N ASN A 9 25.78 12.02 -21.54
CA ASN A 9 25.13 13.01 -20.67
C ASN A 9 23.61 12.82 -20.58
N LYS A 10 22.95 12.37 -21.66
CA LYS A 10 21.50 12.13 -21.67
C LYS A 10 21.16 10.90 -20.84
N GLU A 11 21.97 9.86 -20.91
CA GLU A 11 21.83 8.65 -20.09
C GLU A 11 22.06 8.96 -18.61
N LEU A 12 23.16 9.66 -18.27
CA LEU A 12 23.43 10.11 -16.90
C LEU A 12 22.30 10.96 -16.32
N ARG A 13 21.73 11.89 -17.09
CA ARG A 13 20.58 12.68 -16.64
C ARG A 13 19.34 11.84 -16.40
N LYS A 14 19.12 10.80 -17.22
CA LYS A 14 18.00 9.87 -17.07
C LYS A 14 18.17 9.02 -15.80
N GLU A 15 19.36 8.48 -15.56
CA GLU A 15 19.69 7.73 -14.35
C GLU A 15 19.58 8.58 -13.07
N ILE A 16 20.09 9.82 -13.09
CA ILE A 16 19.93 10.77 -11.97
C ILE A 16 18.46 11.09 -11.73
N SER A 17 17.67 11.31 -12.80
CA SER A 17 16.24 11.59 -12.66
C SER A 17 15.47 10.40 -12.09
N GLN A 18 15.77 9.18 -12.55
CA GLN A 18 15.15 7.95 -12.07
C GLN A 18 15.51 7.69 -10.61
N SER A 19 16.80 7.79 -10.25
CA SER A 19 17.24 7.60 -8.86
C SER A 19 16.64 8.62 -7.88
N ILE A 20 16.44 9.88 -8.29
CA ILE A 20 15.72 10.88 -7.48
C ILE A 20 14.25 10.49 -7.28
N VAL A 21 13.59 10.00 -8.33
CA VAL A 21 12.19 9.52 -8.25
C VAL A 21 12.07 8.29 -7.35
N ASP A 22 12.99 7.33 -7.50
CA ASP A 22 13.01 6.10 -6.70
C ASP A 22 13.29 6.39 -5.22
N ALA A 23 14.22 7.31 -4.93
CA ALA A 23 14.51 7.74 -3.57
C ALA A 23 13.31 8.45 -2.91
N LYS A 24 12.56 9.25 -3.68
CA LYS A 24 11.33 9.89 -3.18
C LYS A 24 10.22 8.85 -2.92
N ASN A 25 10.15 7.80 -3.73
CA ASN A 25 9.11 6.79 -3.62
C ASN A 25 9.41 5.72 -2.55
N GLN A 26 10.68 5.48 -2.19
CA GLN A 26 11.18 4.44 -1.26
C GLN A 26 10.71 4.48 0.21
N GLY A 27 9.70 5.28 0.55
CA GLY A 27 9.09 5.31 1.88
C GLY A 27 7.56 5.34 1.88
N ASN A 28 6.93 5.43 0.72
CA ASN A 28 5.49 5.63 0.63
C ASN A 28 4.71 4.33 0.80
N GLY A 29 5.19 3.21 0.24
CA GLY A 29 4.49 1.93 0.30
C GLY A 29 4.44 1.38 1.73
N ALA A 30 5.59 1.32 2.40
CA ALA A 30 5.67 0.86 3.79
C ALA A 30 4.92 1.78 4.78
N GLY A 31 4.91 3.09 4.53
CA GLY A 31 4.19 4.08 5.34
C GLY A 31 2.67 3.91 5.28
N LEU A 32 2.12 3.59 4.09
CA LEU A 32 0.70 3.34 3.91
C LEU A 32 0.22 2.09 4.69
N ALA A 33 0.95 0.98 4.57
CA ALA A 33 0.61 -0.26 5.29
C ALA A 33 0.64 -0.08 6.82
N LEU A 34 1.56 0.72 7.34
CA LEU A 34 1.58 1.08 8.77
C LEU A 34 0.38 1.96 9.16
N ALA A 35 0.01 2.93 8.32
CA ALA A 35 -1.16 3.78 8.56
C ALA A 35 -2.45 2.94 8.62
N GLU A 36 -2.61 1.97 7.71
CA GLU A 36 -3.75 1.04 7.72
C GLU A 36 -3.83 0.22 9.00
N ILE A 37 -2.70 -0.29 9.50
CA ILE A 37 -2.64 -1.03 10.77
C ILE A 37 -3.07 -0.17 11.95
N ILE A 38 -2.63 1.09 11.99
CA ILE A 38 -3.04 2.03 13.04
C ILE A 38 -4.55 2.29 12.97
N VAL A 39 -5.10 2.51 11.78
CA VAL A 39 -6.53 2.76 11.59
C VAL A 39 -7.35 1.53 12.01
N ILE A 40 -6.98 0.33 11.55
CA ILE A 40 -7.72 -0.91 11.85
C ILE A 40 -7.67 -1.24 13.34
N SER A 41 -6.48 -1.17 13.96
CA SER A 41 -6.33 -1.43 15.39
C SER A 41 -7.13 -0.42 16.22
N THR A 42 -7.10 0.87 15.85
CA THR A 42 -7.90 1.91 16.51
C THR A 42 -9.39 1.65 16.36
N ALA A 43 -9.86 1.32 15.16
CA ALA A 43 -11.26 1.00 14.90
C ALA A 43 -11.75 -0.21 15.73
N LEU A 44 -10.95 -1.28 15.80
CA LEU A 44 -11.23 -2.45 16.64
C LEU A 44 -11.27 -2.10 18.13
N GLY A 45 -10.30 -1.30 18.59
CA GLY A 45 -10.22 -0.83 19.97
C GLY A 45 -11.46 -0.05 20.41
N ILE A 46 -11.94 0.85 19.55
CA ILE A 46 -13.14 1.66 19.81
C ILE A 46 -14.39 0.77 19.75
N TYR A 47 -14.55 -0.06 18.71
CA TYR A 47 -15.74 -0.90 18.53
C TYR A 47 -15.98 -1.85 19.70
N TYR A 48 -14.92 -2.50 20.19
CA TYR A 48 -15.01 -3.39 21.35
C TYR A 48 -14.78 -2.68 22.69
N SER A 49 -14.57 -1.35 22.68
CA SER A 49 -14.25 -0.54 23.86
C SER A 49 -13.18 -1.16 24.76
N SER A 50 -12.15 -1.77 24.15
CA SER A 50 -11.15 -2.58 24.84
C SER A 50 -9.74 -2.15 24.47
N TRP A 51 -9.02 -1.68 25.48
CA TRP A 51 -7.62 -1.30 25.34
C TRP A 51 -6.71 -2.48 24.98
N TRP A 52 -7.05 -3.68 25.45
CA TRP A 52 -6.31 -4.91 25.14
C TRP A 52 -6.49 -5.33 23.68
N LEU A 53 -7.68 -5.12 23.10
CA LEU A 53 -7.92 -5.41 21.70
C LEU A 53 -7.23 -4.38 20.78
N PHE A 54 -7.22 -3.11 21.17
CA PHE A 54 -6.42 -2.09 20.49
C PHE A 54 -4.93 -2.47 20.49
N GLY A 55 -4.35 -2.61 21.69
CA GLY A 55 -2.93 -2.88 21.86
C GLY A 55 -2.50 -4.21 21.26
N GLY A 56 -3.29 -5.27 21.47
CA GLY A 56 -3.03 -6.60 20.94
C GLY A 56 -3.11 -6.65 19.42
N ALA A 57 -4.11 -6.00 18.80
CA ALA A 57 -4.20 -5.90 17.35
C ALA A 57 -3.05 -5.08 16.77
N LEU A 58 -2.71 -3.93 17.38
CA LEU A 58 -1.62 -3.08 16.91
C LEU A 58 -0.27 -3.81 16.98
N PHE A 59 0.07 -4.39 18.16
CA PHE A 59 1.31 -5.14 18.32
C PHE A 59 1.34 -6.40 17.45
N GLY A 60 0.24 -7.15 17.40
CA GLY A 60 0.14 -8.34 16.58
C GLY A 60 0.40 -8.04 15.11
N LEU A 61 -0.25 -7.01 14.56
CA LEU A 61 -0.09 -6.62 13.16
C LEU A 61 1.33 -6.11 12.85
N ILE A 62 1.94 -5.34 13.75
CA ILE A 62 3.35 -4.90 13.61
C ILE A 62 4.30 -6.11 13.61
N ILE A 63 4.11 -7.07 14.52
CA ILE A 63 4.92 -8.30 14.56
C ILE A 63 4.71 -9.13 13.29
N LEU A 64 3.48 -9.23 12.78
CA LEU A 64 3.20 -9.92 11.52
C LEU A 64 3.94 -9.30 10.32
N MET A 65 4.25 -8.00 10.35
CA MET A 65 5.07 -7.35 9.32
C MET A 65 6.56 -7.72 9.40
N CYS A 66 7.04 -8.27 10.53
CA CYS A 66 8.44 -8.66 10.66
C CYS A 66 8.77 -9.92 9.85
N PHE A 67 7.82 -10.84 9.66
CA PHE A 67 8.06 -12.07 8.92
C PHE A 67 7.69 -11.93 7.44
N LYS A 68 8.54 -12.46 6.54
CA LYS A 68 8.39 -12.30 5.08
C LYS A 68 7.11 -12.92 4.53
N VAL A 69 6.68 -14.06 5.06
CA VAL A 69 5.52 -14.81 4.55
C VAL A 69 4.19 -14.20 5.03
N THR A 70 4.07 -13.93 6.33
CA THR A 70 2.84 -13.37 6.93
C THR A 70 2.51 -11.99 6.41
N LYS A 71 3.54 -11.22 6.05
CA LYS A 71 3.42 -9.92 5.40
C LYS A 71 2.70 -9.96 4.06
N ILE A 72 3.03 -10.92 3.18
CA ILE A 72 2.36 -11.05 1.87
C ILE A 72 0.87 -11.34 2.09
N ILE A 73 0.58 -12.25 3.02
CA ILE A 73 -0.79 -12.59 3.40
C ILE A 73 -1.52 -11.35 3.90
N LEU A 74 -0.88 -10.55 4.77
CA LEU A 74 -1.47 -9.33 5.31
C LEU A 74 -1.79 -8.29 4.21
N LEU A 75 -0.86 -8.08 3.27
CA LEU A 75 -1.07 -7.17 2.15
C LEU A 75 -2.24 -7.60 1.28
N VAL A 76 -2.38 -8.90 0.99
CA VAL A 76 -3.52 -9.44 0.23
C VAL A 76 -4.83 -9.23 0.99
N VAL A 77 -4.84 -9.42 2.31
CA VAL A 77 -6.03 -9.18 3.14
C VAL A 77 -6.44 -7.71 3.10
N PHE A 78 -5.49 -6.77 3.16
CA PHE A 78 -5.79 -5.33 3.07
C PHE A 78 -6.34 -4.93 1.70
N ILE A 79 -5.80 -5.47 0.60
CA ILE A 79 -6.37 -5.27 -0.74
C ILE A 79 -7.84 -5.72 -0.77
N ILE A 80 -8.12 -6.92 -0.27
CA ILE A 80 -9.50 -7.45 -0.23
C ILE A 80 -10.40 -6.57 0.63
N ALA A 81 -9.90 -6.08 1.77
CA ALA A 81 -10.66 -5.18 2.63
C ALA A 81 -11.03 -3.87 1.92
N TRP A 82 -10.11 -3.26 1.18
CA TRP A 82 -10.39 -2.04 0.39
C TRP A 82 -11.41 -2.27 -0.71
N VAL A 83 -11.32 -3.41 -1.42
CA VAL A 83 -12.32 -3.79 -2.43
C VAL A 83 -13.70 -3.93 -1.81
N PHE A 84 -13.80 -4.58 -0.65
CA PHE A 84 -15.06 -4.75 0.06
C PHE A 84 -15.65 -3.41 0.54
N ILE A 85 -14.80 -2.52 1.08
CA ILE A 85 -15.22 -1.18 1.49
C ILE A 85 -15.73 -0.38 0.29
N ALA A 86 -15.03 -0.43 -0.84
CA ALA A 86 -15.43 0.26 -2.06
C ALA A 86 -16.75 -0.27 -2.64
N TRP A 87 -16.98 -1.59 -2.55
CA TRP A 87 -18.25 -2.19 -2.91
C TRP A 87 -19.39 -1.63 -2.05
N ILE A 88 -19.23 -1.59 -0.72
CA ILE A 88 -20.24 -1.05 0.20
C ILE A 88 -20.53 0.41 -0.12
N ILE A 89 -19.49 1.23 -0.34
CA ILE A 89 -19.65 2.64 -0.72
C ILE A 89 -20.43 2.75 -2.04
N GLY A 90 -20.15 1.88 -3.02
CA GLY A 90 -20.86 1.88 -4.28
C GLY A 90 -22.35 1.54 -4.19
N GLN A 91 -22.77 0.79 -3.17
CA GLN A 91 -24.20 0.52 -2.93
C GLN A 91 -24.97 1.79 -2.56
N TRP A 92 -24.30 2.81 -2.01
CA TRP A 92 -24.93 4.09 -1.66
C TRP A 92 -25.34 4.91 -2.89
N PHE A 93 -24.85 4.52 -4.08
CA PHE A 93 -25.25 5.12 -5.36
C PHE A 93 -26.45 4.40 -6.00
N GLU A 94 -27.06 3.44 -5.30
CA GLU A 94 -28.21 2.65 -5.77
C GLU A 94 -28.00 2.00 -7.15
N SER A 95 -26.74 1.76 -7.52
CA SER A 95 -26.34 1.22 -8.82
C SER A 95 -25.33 0.10 -8.63
N SER A 96 -25.68 -1.09 -9.13
CA SER A 96 -24.77 -2.23 -9.16
C SER A 96 -23.53 -1.94 -10.01
N GLY A 97 -23.67 -1.15 -11.08
CA GLY A 97 -22.56 -0.69 -11.91
C GLY A 97 -21.56 0.17 -11.13
N ALA A 98 -22.04 1.10 -10.30
CA ALA A 98 -21.17 1.94 -9.47
C ALA A 98 -20.34 1.10 -8.48
N SER A 99 -20.95 0.09 -7.86
CA SER A 99 -20.26 -0.82 -6.94
C SER A 99 -19.14 -1.60 -7.62
N VAL A 100 -19.39 -2.14 -8.81
CA VAL A 100 -18.39 -2.86 -9.60
C VAL A 100 -17.24 -1.95 -9.99
N VAL A 101 -17.54 -0.76 -10.54
CA VAL A 101 -16.51 0.19 -10.99
C VAL A 101 -15.64 0.66 -9.83
N LEU A 102 -16.24 1.05 -8.70
CA LEU A 102 -15.48 1.49 -7.52
C LEU A 102 -14.62 0.36 -6.93
N SER A 103 -15.14 -0.88 -6.93
CA SER A 103 -14.38 -2.05 -6.49
C SER A 103 -13.17 -2.34 -7.36
N ILE A 104 -13.31 -2.21 -8.69
CA ILE A 104 -12.19 -2.38 -9.63
C ILE A 104 -11.16 -1.27 -9.44
N ILE A 105 -11.60 -0.02 -9.29
CA ILE A 105 -10.69 1.11 -9.03
C ILE A 105 -9.94 0.88 -7.72
N ALA A 106 -10.64 0.48 -6.65
CA ALA A 106 -10.05 0.20 -5.36
C ALA A 106 -9.05 -0.97 -5.44
N LEU A 107 -9.35 -2.03 -6.18
CA LEU A 107 -8.42 -3.15 -6.41
C LEU A 107 -7.14 -2.69 -7.10
N LEU A 108 -7.25 -1.87 -8.17
CA LEU A 108 -6.11 -1.38 -8.92
C LEU A 108 -5.23 -0.43 -8.10
N VAL A 109 -5.85 0.50 -7.37
CA VAL A 109 -5.14 1.47 -6.53
C VAL A 109 -4.49 0.79 -5.34
N SER A 110 -5.26 0.02 -4.55
CA SER A 110 -4.72 -0.68 -3.38
C SER A 110 -3.68 -1.72 -3.80
N GLY A 111 -3.96 -2.50 -4.85
CA GLY A 111 -3.02 -3.49 -5.39
C GLY A 111 -1.70 -2.85 -5.83
N GLY A 112 -1.73 -1.74 -6.57
CA GLY A 112 -0.52 -1.02 -6.97
C GLY A 112 0.32 -0.54 -5.78
N LEU A 113 -0.33 0.06 -4.78
CA LEU A 113 0.35 0.56 -3.57
C LEU A 113 0.96 -0.59 -2.73
N HIS A 114 0.27 -1.72 -2.64
CA HIS A 114 0.74 -2.89 -1.89
C HIS A 114 1.84 -3.65 -2.63
N VAL A 115 1.83 -3.66 -3.96
CA VAL A 115 2.95 -4.18 -4.78
C VAL A 115 4.19 -3.31 -4.60
N GLN A 116 4.05 -1.98 -4.64
CA GLN A 116 5.15 -1.07 -4.35
C GLN A 116 5.73 -1.33 -2.95
N ALA A 117 4.88 -1.47 -1.93
CA ALA A 117 5.31 -1.79 -0.57
C ALA A 117 6.06 -3.13 -0.49
N PHE A 118 5.68 -4.12 -1.31
CA PHE A 118 6.37 -5.40 -1.40
C PHE A 118 7.75 -5.29 -2.07
N GLU A 119 7.87 -4.49 -3.14
CA GLU A 119 9.14 -4.24 -3.84
C GLU A 119 10.14 -3.49 -2.96
N GLU A 120 9.71 -2.43 -2.28
CA GLU A 120 10.52 -1.67 -1.32
C GLU A 120 11.13 -2.58 -0.23
N TRP A 121 10.40 -3.63 0.16
CA TRP A 121 10.84 -4.59 1.17
C TRP A 121 11.69 -5.73 0.64
N LYS A 122 11.68 -6.03 -0.67
CA LYS A 122 12.66 -6.94 -1.28
C LYS A 122 14.01 -6.29 -1.49
N ALA A 123 14.04 -4.96 -1.65
CA ALA A 123 15.25 -4.18 -1.87
C ALA A 123 16.07 -3.95 -0.58
N LYS A 124 15.53 -4.29 0.60
CA LYS A 124 16.20 -4.26 1.90
C LYS A 124 16.56 -5.67 2.37
#